data_AF-A0A6P0WRA3-F1
#
_entry.id   AF-A0A6P0WRA3-F1
#
_cell.length_a   1.000
_cell.length_b   1.000
_cell.length_c   1.000
_cell.angle_alpha   90.00
_cell.angle_beta   90.00
_cell.angle_gamma   90.00
#
_symmetry.space_group_name_H-M   'P 1'
#
loop_
_entity.id
_entity.type
_entity.pdbx_description
1 polymer ?
#
loop_
_entity_poly.entity_id
_entity_poly.type
_entity_poly.pdbx_seq_one_letter_code
_entity_poly.pdbx_strand_id
1 'polypeptide(L)' 'MSREFKVGDRVRVIELPRYVKTAEPMPMLRPPSVIHLGEEGVILDRRPGGFWGIRFTQGAFLLDSQYIEKI' A
#
# COMPACT_ATOMS: atom_id res chain seq x y z
N MET A 1 14.64 9.31 -6.29
CA MET A 1 15.28 8.16 -5.63
C MET A 1 14.24 7.05 -5.55
N SER A 2 14.42 5.96 -6.28
CA SER A 2 13.57 4.78 -6.19
C SER A 2 13.75 4.17 -4.80
N ARG A 3 12.78 4.35 -3.90
CA ARG A 3 12.71 3.56 -2.67
C ARG A 3 12.55 2.10 -3.09
N GLU A 4 13.63 1.34 -2.98
CA GLU A 4 13.67 -0.08 -3.33
C GLU A 4 12.94 -0.87 -2.24
N PHE A 5 11.66 -1.10 -2.46
CA PHE A 5 10.91 -2.05 -1.66
C PHE A 5 11.01 -3.45 -2.24
N LYS A 6 10.99 -4.47 -1.37
CA LYS A 6 10.93 -5.88 -1.76
C LYS A 6 9.63 -6.50 -1.29
N VAL A 7 9.17 -7.52 -2.01
CA VAL A 7 8.07 -8.37 -1.54
C VAL A 7 8.48 -9.01 -0.21
N GLY A 8 7.60 -8.93 0.78
CA GLY A 8 7.84 -9.36 2.16
C GLY A 8 8.39 -8.26 3.09
N ASP A 9 8.78 -7.09 2.56
CA ASP A 9 9.18 -5.98 3.43
C ASP A 9 7.97 -5.46 4.22
N ARG A 10 8.23 -5.08 5.47
CA ARG A 10 7.29 -4.31 6.29
C ARG A 10 7.41 -2.84 5.96
N VAL A 11 6.26 -2.21 5.77
CA VAL A 11 6.15 -0.79 5.50
C VAL A 11 5.10 -0.18 6.40
N ARG A 12 5.24 1.10 6.72
CA ARG A 12 4.20 1.88 7.39
C ARG A 12 3.62 2.93 6.45
N VAL A 13 2.36 3.26 6.63
CA VAL A 13 1.71 4.38 5.96
C VAL A 13 2.22 5.69 6.57
N ILE A 14 2.82 6.56 5.76
CA ILE A 14 3.29 7.88 6.18
C ILE A 14 2.37 9.02 5.70
N GLU A 15 1.50 8.75 4.73
CA GLU A 15 0.51 9.70 4.23
C GLU A 15 -0.69 8.94 3.66
N LEU A 16 -1.90 9.49 3.81
CA LEU A 16 -3.14 8.89 3.32
C LEU A 16 -3.52 9.49 1.94
N PRO A 17 -3.58 8.68 0.87
CA PRO A 17 -4.08 9.16 -0.41
C PRO A 17 -5.58 9.48 -0.33
N ARG A 18 -6.11 10.34 -1.22
CA ARG A 18 -7.55 10.68 -1.22
C ARG A 18 -8.46 9.48 -1.50
N TYR A 19 -7.95 8.50 -2.23
CA TYR A 19 -8.62 7.24 -2.54
C TYR A 19 -7.56 6.15 -2.66
N VAL A 20 -7.93 4.93 -2.25
CA VAL A 20 -7.07 3.76 -2.37
C VAL A 20 -7.77 2.68 -3.19
N LYS A 21 -7.01 1.88 -3.93
CA LYS A 21 -7.56 0.72 -4.65
C LYS A 21 -7.28 -0.56 -3.88
N THR A 22 -8.19 -1.53 -3.90
CA THR A 22 -7.88 -2.87 -3.40
C THR A 22 -6.90 -3.59 -4.32
N ALA A 23 -6.04 -4.45 -3.75
CA ALA A 23 -5.07 -5.26 -4.49
C ALA A 23 -5.65 -6.63 -4.93
N GLU A 24 -6.97 -6.76 -4.90
CA GLU A 24 -7.71 -7.96 -5.30
C GLU A 24 -7.80 -8.08 -6.85
N PRO A 25 -8.18 -9.26 -7.39
CA PRO A 25 -8.31 -9.46 -8.84
C PRO A 25 -9.25 -8.47 -9.53
N MET A 26 -10.26 -7.97 -8.81
CA MET A 26 -11.14 -6.87 -9.22
C MET A 26 -10.86 -5.65 -8.32
N PRO A 27 -9.97 -4.72 -8.74
CA PRO A 27 -9.64 -3.55 -7.93
C PRO A 27 -10.84 -2.63 -7.76
N MET A 28 -11.19 -2.34 -6.51
CA MET A 28 -12.25 -1.39 -6.17
C MET A 28 -11.65 -0.13 -5.55
N LEU A 29 -12.19 1.04 -5.91
CA LEU A 29 -11.87 2.29 -5.24
C LEU A 29 -12.55 2.31 -3.87
N ARG A 30 -11.76 2.56 -2.84
CA ARG A 30 -12.19 2.70 -1.46
C ARG A 30 -11.79 4.09 -0.92
N PRO A 31 -12.56 4.62 0.04
CA PRO A 31 -12.16 5.81 0.77
C PRO A 31 -10.90 5.52 1.61
N PRO A 32 -10.13 6.55 1.99
CA PRO A 32 -8.90 6.37 2.78
C PRO A 32 -9.16 5.82 4.17
N SER A 33 -10.39 5.91 4.68
CA SER A 33 -10.81 5.40 5.99
C SER A 33 -10.56 3.90 6.20
N VAL A 34 -10.19 3.15 5.16
CA VAL A 34 -9.83 1.72 5.24
C VAL A 34 -8.38 1.48 5.67
N ILE A 35 -7.54 2.50 5.64
CA ILE A 35 -6.14 2.48 6.08
C ILE A 35 -5.90 3.65 7.05
N HIS A 36 -5.03 3.46 8.03
CA HIS A 36 -4.70 4.51 8.99
C HIS A 36 -3.27 5.04 8.80
N LEU A 37 -3.06 6.30 9.19
CA LEU A 37 -1.72 6.86 9.24
C LEU A 37 -0.90 6.11 10.30
N GLY A 38 0.33 5.71 9.95
CA GLY A 38 1.17 4.87 10.79
C GLY A 38 0.80 3.40 10.79
N GLU A 39 -0.22 2.98 10.02
CA GLU A 39 -0.59 1.58 9.91
C GLU A 39 0.53 0.79 9.22
N GLU A 40 0.89 -0.34 9.82
CA GLU A 40 1.91 -1.23 9.29
C GLU A 40 1.29 -2.27 8.38
N GLY A 41 1.93 -2.52 7.26
CA GLY A 41 1.54 -3.53 6.29
C GLY A 41 2.74 -4.26 5.71
N VAL A 42 2.46 -5.35 5.00
CA VAL A 42 3.48 -6.17 4.35
C VAL A 42 3.30 -6.11 2.85
N ILE A 43 4.37 -5.87 2.10
CA ILE A 43 4.33 -5.86 0.64
C ILE A 43 4.10 -7.29 0.14
N LEU A 44 3.02 -7.48 -0.60
CA LEU A 44 2.67 -8.73 -1.27
C LEU A 44 3.18 -8.79 -2.70
N ASP A 45 3.02 -7.70 -3.46
CA ASP A 45 3.35 -7.67 -4.87
C ASP A 45 3.68 -6.25 -5.34
N ARG A 46 4.36 -6.18 -6.49
CA ARG A 46 4.61 -4.94 -7.21
C ARG A 46 3.85 -4.98 -8.52
N ARG A 47 2.93 -4.04 -8.71
CA ARG A 47 2.17 -3.90 -9.95
C ARG A 47 2.95 -3.04 -10.97
N PRO A 48 2.82 -3.34 -12.27
CA PRO A 48 3.31 -2.44 -13.31
C PRO A 48 2.62 -1.08 -13.16
N GLY A 49 3.42 0.01 -13.12
CA GLY A 49 2.93 1.37 -12.86
C GLY A 49 3.39 1.98 -11.52
N GLY A 50 4.21 1.27 -10.73
CA GLY A 50 4.82 1.81 -9.52
C GLY A 50 4.02 1.59 -8.23
N PHE A 51 2.87 0.94 -8.33
CA PHE A 51 2.04 0.59 -7.17
C PHE A 51 2.53 -0.68 -6.48
N TRP A 52 2.44 -0.67 -5.15
CA TRP A 52 2.73 -1.78 -4.27
C TRP A 52 1.43 -2.32 -3.71
N GLY A 53 1.20 -3.62 -3.89
CA GLY A 53 0.16 -4.34 -3.17
C GLY A 53 0.62 -4.60 -1.75
N ILE A 54 -0.04 -3.99 -0.78
CA ILE A 54 0.32 -4.07 0.64
C ILE A 54 -0.85 -4.67 1.40
N ARG A 55 -0.57 -5.70 2.19
CA ARG A 55 -1.54 -6.31 3.10
C ARG A 55 -1.52 -5.59 4.43
N PHE A 56 -2.65 -5.01 4.75
CA PHE A 56 -2.99 -4.43 6.04
C PHE A 56 -3.97 -5.34 6.78
N THR A 57 -4.31 -4.97 8.01
CA THR A 57 -5.29 -5.70 8.83
C THR A 57 -6.67 -5.73 8.18
N GLN A 58 -7.07 -4.64 7.51
CA GLN A 58 -8.39 -4.53 6.86
C GLN A 58 -8.46 -5.17 5.47
N GLY A 59 -7.33 -5.56 4.88
CA GLY A 59 -7.28 -6.11 3.53
C GLY A 59 -6.01 -5.74 2.78
N ALA A 60 -5.96 -6.04 1.48
CA ALA A 60 -4.83 -5.70 0.63
C ALA A 60 -5.17 -4.50 -0.25
N PHE A 61 -4.26 -3.51 -0.28
CA PHE A 61 -4.46 -2.24 -0.95
C PHE A 61 -3.25 -1.88 -1.82
N LEU A 62 -3.50 -1.15 -2.90
CA LEU A 62 -2.48 -0.64 -3.80
C LEU A 62 -2.09 0.78 -3.37
N LEU A 63 -0.83 0.93 -2.96
CA LEU A 63 -0.26 2.22 -2.57
C LEU A 63 1.01 2.52 -3.36
N ASP A 64 1.22 3.80 -3.64
CA ASP A 64 2.46 4.27 -4.24
C ASP A 64 3.56 4.43 -3.17
N SER A 65 4.81 4.32 -3.60
CA SER A 65 6.01 4.51 -2.78
C SER A 65 6.08 5.84 -2.01
N GLN A 66 5.34 6.87 -2.44
CA GLN A 66 5.26 8.15 -1.72
C GLN A 66 4.45 8.08 -0.42
N TYR A 67 3.47 7.18 -0.33
CA TYR A 67 2.54 7.09 0.81
C TYR A 67 3.05 6.15 1.91
N ILE A 68 4.15 5.44 1.65
CA ILE A 68 4.66 4.38 2.50
C ILE A 68 6.15 4.54 2.75
N GLU A 69 6.61 4.01 3.87
CA GLU A 69 8.00 3.98 4.26
C GLU A 69 8.38 2.62 4.81
N LYS A 70 9.59 2.16 4.51
CA LYS A 70 10.11 0.89 5.01
C LYS A 70 10.49 1.01 6.49
N ILE A 71 10.16 -0.03 7.26
CA ILE A 71 10.52 -0.18 8.68
C ILE A 71 11.84 -0.94 8.80
#